data_AF-I4BD08-F1
#
_entry.id   AF-I4BD08-F1
#
_cell.length_a   1.000
_cell.length_b   1.000
_cell.length_c   1.000
_cell.angle_alpha   90.00
_cell.angle_beta   90.00
_cell.angle_gamma   90.00
#
_symmetry.space_group_name_H-M   'P 1'
#
loop_
_entity.id
_entity.type
_entity.pdbx_description
1 polymer ?
#
loop_
_entity_poly.entity_id
_entity_poly.type
_entity_poly.pdbx_seq_one_letter_code
_entity_poly.pdbx_strand_id
1 'polypeptide(L)'
;MGRHSRVQSRRKPSVAVVALGVPAAVLLAAGADSQPLVKKPVEHVVAEAPPCCLELIAPPTPSAASGSGVSSGRVTWVASRADRRAVARVLPAGVAPERGLQVKTILVARAVSAIFPEIHNIGGVRPDALRWHPDGLAIDVMIPDPSSPAGIALGNQIVAFALKNADRFSLQDAIWRGVYYTPAGPQRGGYGHFDHVHLTTTGGGYPTGGEVYYR
;
A
#
# COMPACT_ATOMS: atom_id res chain seq x y z
N MET A 1 36.02 -43.92 -41.90
CA MET A 1 35.31 -42.63 -41.69
C MET A 1 34.91 -42.58 -40.21
N GLY A 2 35.31 -41.65 -39.35
CA GLY A 2 36.16 -40.49 -39.51
C GLY A 2 36.54 -39.82 -38.17
N ARG A 3 37.45 -38.86 -38.33
CA ARG A 3 37.64 -37.58 -37.61
C ARG A 3 38.24 -37.60 -36.20
N HIS A 4 39.53 -37.31 -36.19
CA HIS A 4 40.33 -36.79 -35.09
C HIS A 4 39.75 -35.47 -34.56
N SER A 5 39.72 -35.32 -33.23
CA SER A 5 39.35 -34.09 -32.53
C SER A 5 40.57 -33.17 -32.41
N ARG A 6 40.46 -31.93 -32.88
CA ARG A 6 41.47 -30.87 -32.73
C ARG A 6 41.23 -30.12 -31.42
N VAL A 7 42.25 -30.06 -30.57
CA VAL A 7 42.32 -29.17 -29.39
C VAL A 7 42.42 -27.71 -29.87
N GLN A 8 41.42 -26.89 -29.55
CA GLN A 8 41.47 -25.44 -29.75
C GLN A 8 41.97 -24.77 -28.46
N SER A 9 43.11 -24.06 -28.54
CA SER A 9 43.64 -23.30 -27.40
C SER A 9 42.84 -22.01 -27.20
N ARG A 10 42.35 -21.78 -25.97
CA ARG A 10 41.75 -20.51 -25.52
C ARG A 10 42.77 -19.36 -25.63
N ARG A 11 42.50 -18.39 -26.51
CA ARG A 11 43.15 -17.07 -26.47
C ARG A 11 42.52 -16.25 -25.34
N LYS A 12 43.34 -15.80 -24.38
CA LYS A 12 42.94 -14.84 -23.34
C LYS A 12 42.95 -13.42 -23.94
N PRO A 13 41.97 -12.55 -23.63
CA PRO A 13 42.07 -11.14 -23.98
C PRO A 13 42.98 -10.41 -22.99
N SER A 14 43.94 -9.66 -23.51
CA SER A 14 44.80 -8.76 -22.75
C SER A 14 44.01 -7.55 -22.29
N VAL A 15 44.00 -7.32 -20.97
CA VAL A 15 43.47 -6.14 -20.31
C VAL A 15 44.47 -5.00 -20.52
N ALA A 16 44.06 -3.92 -21.19
CA ALA A 16 44.78 -2.66 -21.19
C ALA A 16 44.04 -1.68 -20.26
N VAL A 17 44.64 -1.42 -19.10
CA VAL A 17 44.22 -0.36 -18.16
C VAL A 17 44.92 0.92 -18.61
N VAL A 18 44.16 1.92 -19.05
CA VAL A 18 44.65 3.29 -19.22
C VAL A 18 44.01 4.14 -18.14
N ALA A 19 44.86 4.71 -17.29
CA ALA A 19 44.52 5.64 -16.23
C ALA A 19 44.53 7.09 -16.74
N LEU A 20 43.89 7.96 -15.94
CA LEU A 20 44.04 9.42 -15.81
C LEU A 20 42.99 10.29 -16.52
N GLY A 21 42.25 11.05 -15.69
CA GLY A 21 41.42 12.17 -16.12
C GLY A 21 40.35 12.57 -15.12
N VAL A 22 40.72 13.05 -13.93
CA VAL A 22 39.82 13.84 -13.06
C VAL A 22 40.20 15.31 -13.22
N PRO A 23 39.21 16.19 -13.41
CA PRO A 23 39.32 17.50 -12.80
C PRO A 23 38.07 17.93 -12.02
N ALA A 24 38.37 18.43 -10.83
CA ALA A 24 37.76 19.60 -10.18
C ALA A 24 36.27 19.55 -9.85
N ALA A 25 36.02 19.25 -8.57
CA ALA A 25 34.84 19.70 -7.85
C ALA A 25 34.72 21.23 -7.90
N VAL A 26 33.57 21.74 -8.32
CA VAL A 26 33.15 23.12 -8.03
C VAL A 26 32.07 23.03 -6.96
N LEU A 27 32.46 23.29 -5.71
CA LEU A 27 31.56 23.54 -4.60
C LEU A 27 30.96 24.94 -4.79
N LEU A 28 29.75 25.04 -5.32
CA LEU A 28 28.94 26.25 -5.13
C LEU A 28 28.21 26.11 -3.79
N ALA A 29 28.77 26.77 -2.77
CA ALA A 29 28.04 27.17 -1.58
C ALA A 29 27.17 28.38 -1.94
N ALA A 30 25.85 28.24 -1.81
CA ALA A 30 24.90 29.35 -1.81
C ALA A 30 24.01 29.22 -0.59
N GLY A 31 23.85 30.33 0.12
CA GLY A 31 23.56 30.39 1.55
C GLY A 31 22.16 29.97 1.96
N ALA A 32 22.07 29.42 3.16
CA ALA A 32 20.84 29.29 3.90
C ALA A 32 20.49 30.68 4.48
N ASP A 33 19.50 31.34 3.88
CA ASP A 33 18.92 32.54 4.49
C ASP A 33 17.91 32.09 5.55
N SER A 34 18.32 32.20 6.81
CA SER A 34 17.51 31.85 7.97
C SER A 34 16.76 33.11 8.39
N GLN A 35 15.57 33.33 7.83
CA GLN A 35 14.74 34.43 8.32
C GLN A 35 14.27 34.10 9.75
N PRO A 36 14.60 34.94 10.75
CA PRO A 36 14.04 34.79 12.07
C PRO A 36 12.55 35.12 12.02
N LEU A 37 11.78 34.21 12.60
CA LEU A 37 10.36 34.33 12.91
C LEU A 37 10.07 35.68 13.57
N VAL A 38 9.51 36.63 12.82
CA VAL A 38 8.89 37.82 13.39
C VAL A 38 7.61 37.36 14.11
N LYS A 39 7.74 37.13 15.42
CA LYS A 39 6.60 37.11 16.34
C LYS A 39 5.96 38.50 16.32
N LYS A 40 4.86 38.65 15.58
CA LYS A 40 3.98 39.80 15.76
C LYS A 40 3.29 39.69 17.12
N PRO A 41 3.29 40.75 17.94
CA PRO A 41 2.57 40.78 19.21
C PRO A 41 1.07 40.54 18.99
N VAL A 42 0.49 39.82 19.94
CA VAL A 42 -0.94 39.54 20.04
C VAL A 42 -1.67 40.85 20.24
N GLU A 43 -2.44 41.27 19.24
CA GLU A 43 -3.43 42.33 19.40
C GLU A 43 -4.68 41.69 20.00
N HIS A 44 -4.96 42.00 21.27
CA HIS A 44 -6.21 41.67 21.93
C HIS A 44 -7.34 42.51 21.33
N VAL A 45 -7.99 41.98 20.29
CA VAL A 45 -9.34 42.39 19.96
C VAL A 45 -10.29 41.50 20.76
N VAL A 46 -10.79 42.08 21.85
CA VAL A 46 -11.96 41.59 22.58
C VAL A 46 -13.13 41.61 21.61
N ALA A 47 -13.43 40.46 21.03
CA ALA A 47 -14.70 40.21 20.36
C ALA A 47 -15.55 39.35 21.31
N GLU A 48 -16.66 39.96 21.69
CA GLU A 48 -17.78 39.51 22.51
C GLU A 48 -18.05 37.99 22.48
N ALA A 49 -18.18 37.41 23.67
CA ALA A 49 -18.59 36.03 23.86
C ALA A 49 -20.01 35.81 23.29
N PRO A 50 -20.27 34.76 22.49
CA PRO A 50 -21.62 34.32 22.25
C PRO A 50 -22.21 33.75 23.56
N PRO A 51 -23.49 33.98 23.86
CA PRO A 51 -24.09 33.59 25.12
C PRO A 51 -23.92 32.09 25.38
N CYS A 52 -23.41 31.83 26.58
CA CYS A 52 -23.23 30.55 27.22
C CYS A 52 -24.57 29.83 27.40
N CYS A 53 -25.04 29.19 26.34
CA CYS A 53 -26.16 28.26 26.39
C CYS A 53 -25.90 27.13 25.39
N LEU A 54 -25.05 26.17 25.76
CA LEU A 54 -25.04 24.88 25.08
C LEU A 54 -26.29 24.12 25.57
N GLU A 55 -27.43 24.35 24.91
CA GLU A 55 -28.64 23.59 25.18
C GLU A 55 -28.47 22.19 24.56
N LEU A 56 -28.13 21.20 25.40
CA LEU A 56 -28.23 19.80 25.03
C LEU A 56 -29.72 19.48 24.86
N ILE A 57 -30.21 19.56 23.63
CA ILE A 57 -31.49 18.95 23.28
C ILE A 57 -31.31 17.45 23.40
N ALA A 58 -31.84 16.87 24.48
CA ALA A 58 -31.95 15.43 24.64
C ALA A 58 -32.76 14.87 23.45
N PRO A 59 -32.34 13.76 22.83
CA PRO A 59 -33.21 13.07 21.88
C PRO A 59 -34.50 12.66 22.60
N PRO A 60 -35.67 12.66 21.94
CA PRO A 60 -36.88 12.18 22.55
C PRO A 60 -36.65 10.74 23.03
N THR A 61 -36.85 10.52 24.32
CA THR A 61 -36.93 9.19 24.92
C THR A 61 -37.93 8.36 24.11
N PRO A 62 -37.59 7.15 23.62
CA PRO A 62 -38.61 6.28 23.06
C PRO A 62 -39.57 5.94 24.21
N SER A 63 -40.78 6.47 24.10
CA SER A 63 -41.90 6.09 24.96
C SER A 63 -42.04 4.58 24.85
N ALA A 64 -41.84 3.87 25.96
CA ALA A 64 -42.11 2.44 26.05
C ALA A 64 -43.63 2.25 25.91
N ALA A 65 -44.09 2.10 24.67
CA ALA A 65 -45.42 1.58 24.41
C ALA A 65 -45.35 0.07 24.60
N SER A 66 -45.82 -0.39 25.76
CA SER A 66 -46.25 -1.77 25.96
C SER A 66 -47.40 -2.04 25.00
N GLY A 67 -47.09 -2.69 23.88
CA GLY A 67 -48.06 -3.20 22.92
C GLY A 67 -47.76 -4.66 22.64
N SER A 68 -48.36 -5.55 23.43
CA SER A 68 -48.46 -6.97 23.07
C SER A 68 -49.28 -7.07 21.79
N GLY A 69 -48.61 -7.44 20.70
CA GLY A 69 -49.24 -7.69 19.41
C GLY A 69 -48.32 -8.57 18.57
N VAL A 70 -48.51 -9.89 18.67
CA VAL A 70 -47.94 -10.84 17.72
C VAL A 70 -48.54 -10.52 16.35
N SER A 71 -47.72 -9.96 15.47
CA SER A 71 -48.01 -9.88 14.04
C SER A 71 -46.75 -10.26 13.28
N SER A 72 -46.87 -11.31 12.48
CA SER A 72 -45.85 -11.79 11.55
C SER A 72 -45.60 -10.69 10.52
N GLY A 73 -44.60 -9.83 10.78
CA GLY A 73 -44.29 -8.66 9.97
C GLY A 73 -42.79 -8.51 9.84
N ARG A 74 -42.31 -8.36 8.60
CA ARG A 74 -40.88 -8.24 8.25
C ARG A 74 -40.19 -7.22 9.17
N VAL A 75 -39.28 -7.71 10.00
CA VAL A 75 -38.43 -6.86 10.85
C VAL A 75 -37.55 -6.03 9.93
N THR A 76 -37.89 -4.75 9.78
CA THR A 76 -37.05 -3.81 9.04
C THR A 76 -36.02 -3.28 10.03
N TRP A 77 -34.85 -3.89 10.05
CA TRP A 77 -33.75 -3.44 10.89
C TRP A 77 -33.27 -2.06 10.41
N VAL A 78 -33.61 -1.01 11.16
CA VAL A 78 -33.03 0.32 10.94
C VAL A 78 -31.61 0.29 11.50
N ALA A 79 -30.63 0.04 10.62
CA ALA A 79 -29.22 0.02 11.01
C ALA A 79 -28.82 1.36 11.66
N SER A 80 -28.23 1.26 12.86
CA SER A 80 -27.78 2.39 13.67
C SER A 80 -26.69 3.18 12.94
N ARG A 81 -26.44 4.44 13.33
CA ARG A 81 -25.26 5.19 12.83
C ARG A 81 -23.94 4.46 13.13
N ALA A 82 -23.87 3.72 14.23
CA ALA A 82 -22.75 2.86 14.56
C ALA A 82 -22.61 1.69 13.57
N ASP A 83 -23.71 1.00 13.25
CA ASP A 83 -23.72 -0.10 12.27
C ASP A 83 -23.30 0.38 10.88
N ARG A 84 -23.79 1.54 10.43
CA ARG A 84 -23.39 2.14 9.15
C ARG A 84 -21.90 2.49 9.13
N ARG A 85 -21.35 2.99 10.24
CA ARG A 85 -19.91 3.25 10.38
C ARG A 85 -19.07 1.97 10.42
N ALA A 86 -19.59 0.90 11.03
CA ALA A 86 -18.94 -0.41 11.07
C ALA A 86 -18.91 -1.07 9.68
N VAL A 87 -20.03 -1.05 8.95
CA VAL A 87 -20.11 -1.52 7.56
C VAL A 87 -19.19 -0.71 6.65
N ALA A 88 -19.12 0.62 6.82
CA ALA A 88 -18.20 1.47 6.06
C ALA A 88 -16.71 1.21 6.33
N ARG A 89 -16.38 0.41 7.35
CA ARG A 89 -14.99 -0.01 7.62
C ARG A 89 -14.66 -1.37 7.03
N VAL A 90 -15.63 -2.17 6.59
CA VAL A 90 -15.37 -3.46 5.97
C VAL A 90 -14.87 -3.24 4.54
N LEU A 91 -13.75 -3.88 4.20
CA LEU A 91 -13.20 -3.89 2.86
C LEU A 91 -13.93 -4.95 2.01
N PRO A 92 -14.60 -4.55 0.92
CA PRO A 92 -15.20 -5.51 -0.01
C PRO A 92 -14.10 -6.29 -0.75
N ALA A 93 -14.49 -7.37 -1.42
CA ALA A 93 -13.61 -8.05 -2.36
C ALA A 93 -13.17 -7.06 -3.45
N GLY A 94 -11.89 -7.13 -3.81
CA GLY A 94 -11.26 -6.26 -4.79
C GLY A 94 -11.17 -6.89 -6.18
N VAL A 95 -10.25 -6.37 -7.00
CA VAL A 95 -9.99 -6.91 -8.36
C VAL A 95 -9.05 -8.12 -8.35
N ALA A 96 -8.44 -8.44 -7.22
CA ALA A 96 -7.51 -9.57 -7.09
C ALA A 96 -8.23 -10.92 -7.04
N PRO A 97 -7.71 -11.98 -7.68
CA PRO A 97 -8.19 -13.33 -7.46
C PRO A 97 -7.75 -13.82 -6.06
N GLU A 98 -8.69 -13.89 -5.13
CA GLU A 98 -8.39 -14.24 -3.73
C GLU A 98 -8.18 -15.75 -3.48
N ARG A 99 -8.50 -16.59 -4.48
CA ARG A 99 -8.36 -18.05 -4.35
C ARG A 99 -6.90 -18.43 -4.10
N GLY A 100 -6.67 -19.05 -2.95
CA GLY A 100 -5.35 -19.49 -2.52
C GLY A 100 -4.47 -18.39 -1.94
N LEU A 101 -4.94 -17.14 -1.85
CA LEU A 101 -4.23 -16.11 -1.09
C LEU A 101 -4.40 -16.34 0.41
N GLN A 102 -3.39 -15.95 1.19
CA GLN A 102 -3.46 -15.96 2.65
C GLN A 102 -4.16 -14.72 3.20
N VAL A 103 -4.61 -14.80 4.45
CA VAL A 103 -5.45 -13.78 5.09
C VAL A 103 -4.81 -12.38 5.01
N LYS A 104 -3.52 -12.20 5.33
CA LYS A 104 -2.90 -10.87 5.21
C LYS A 104 -2.72 -10.42 3.77
N THR A 105 -2.41 -11.35 2.86
CA THR A 105 -2.33 -11.04 1.43
C THR A 105 -3.67 -10.55 0.87
N ILE A 106 -4.79 -11.17 1.27
CA ILE A 106 -6.14 -10.71 0.92
C ILE A 106 -6.42 -9.33 1.52
N LEU A 107 -6.05 -9.10 2.78
CA LEU A 107 -6.20 -7.79 3.43
C LEU A 107 -5.50 -6.69 2.62
N VAL A 108 -4.26 -6.94 2.18
CA VAL A 108 -3.51 -5.99 1.33
C VAL A 108 -4.22 -5.79 0.00
N ALA A 109 -4.60 -6.86 -0.70
CA ALA A 109 -5.23 -6.78 -2.02
C ALA A 109 -6.55 -5.99 -2.00
N ARG A 110 -7.40 -6.22 -0.99
CA ARG A 110 -8.65 -5.48 -0.80
C ARG A 110 -8.40 -4.02 -0.42
N ALA A 111 -7.42 -3.76 0.45
CA ALA A 111 -7.07 -2.40 0.83
C ALA A 111 -6.55 -1.59 -0.37
N VAL A 112 -5.70 -2.19 -1.20
CA VAL A 112 -5.22 -1.58 -2.45
C VAL A 112 -6.39 -1.28 -3.38
N SER A 113 -7.27 -2.26 -3.63
CA SER A 113 -8.43 -2.08 -4.52
C SER A 113 -9.38 -0.98 -4.03
N ALA A 114 -9.54 -0.82 -2.72
CA ALA A 114 -10.42 0.19 -2.14
C ALA A 114 -9.82 1.60 -2.16
N ILE A 115 -8.50 1.74 -2.08
CA ILE A 115 -7.80 3.03 -1.94
C ILE A 115 -7.32 3.56 -3.29
N PHE A 116 -6.98 2.67 -4.21
CA PHE A 116 -6.46 2.98 -5.54
C PHE A 116 -7.42 2.45 -6.61
N PRO A 117 -8.57 3.10 -6.83
CA PRO A 117 -9.58 2.63 -7.80
C PRO A 117 -9.08 2.65 -9.25
N GLU A 118 -7.96 3.31 -9.55
CA GLU A 118 -7.27 3.28 -10.84
C GLU A 118 -6.59 1.92 -11.13
N ILE A 119 -6.44 1.07 -10.10
CA ILE A 119 -5.92 -0.28 -10.24
C ILE A 119 -7.05 -1.20 -10.69
N HIS A 120 -6.93 -1.69 -11.93
CA HIS A 120 -7.94 -2.56 -12.54
C HIS A 120 -7.54 -4.03 -12.59
N ASN A 121 -6.29 -4.37 -12.26
CA ASN A 121 -5.79 -5.73 -12.28
C ASN A 121 -4.76 -5.95 -11.16
N ILE A 122 -4.94 -7.03 -10.41
CA ILE A 122 -4.00 -7.50 -9.40
C ILE A 122 -3.77 -9.00 -9.66
N GLY A 123 -2.51 -9.38 -9.90
CA GLY A 123 -2.08 -10.78 -9.93
C GLY A 123 -1.99 -11.38 -8.52
N GLY A 124 -2.07 -12.70 -8.44
CA GLY A 124 -2.04 -13.42 -7.15
C GLY A 124 -1.36 -14.78 -7.28
N VAL A 125 -2.03 -15.84 -6.83
CA VAL A 125 -1.48 -17.20 -6.84
C VAL A 125 -1.24 -17.70 -8.26
N ARG A 126 -0.02 -18.19 -8.50
CA ARG A 126 0.41 -18.84 -9.75
C ARG A 126 1.67 -19.66 -9.51
N PRO A 127 2.00 -20.64 -10.38
CA PRO A 127 3.33 -21.24 -10.38
C PRO A 127 4.41 -20.17 -10.55
N ASP A 128 5.47 -20.27 -9.77
CA ASP A 128 6.61 -19.36 -9.79
C ASP A 128 7.86 -20.10 -9.29
N ALA A 129 9.04 -19.59 -9.64
CA ALA A 129 10.32 -20.13 -9.18
C ALA A 129 10.53 -19.92 -7.67
N LEU A 130 9.95 -18.84 -7.13
CA LEU A 130 10.02 -18.49 -5.71
C LEU A 130 8.66 -18.76 -5.05
N ARG A 131 8.69 -19.08 -3.75
CA ARG A 131 7.52 -19.60 -3.03
C ARG A 131 6.36 -18.60 -2.85
N TRP A 132 6.59 -17.29 -2.98
CA TRP A 132 5.61 -16.30 -2.50
C TRP A 132 4.29 -16.31 -3.28
N HIS A 133 4.32 -16.35 -4.61
CA HIS A 133 3.09 -16.51 -5.40
C HIS A 133 2.45 -17.90 -5.22
N PRO A 134 3.20 -19.03 -5.31
CA PRO A 134 2.66 -20.37 -5.08
C PRO A 134 1.97 -20.54 -3.72
N ASP A 135 2.53 -19.97 -2.66
CA ASP A 135 2.02 -20.08 -1.28
C ASP A 135 0.95 -19.03 -0.93
N GLY A 136 0.55 -18.17 -1.88
CA GLY A 136 -0.44 -17.12 -1.64
C GLY A 136 0.03 -15.97 -0.74
N LEU A 137 1.33 -15.73 -0.69
CA LEU A 137 1.98 -14.72 0.13
C LEU A 137 2.18 -13.40 -0.61
N ALA A 138 2.09 -13.39 -1.95
CA ALA A 138 2.35 -12.20 -2.76
C ALA A 138 1.22 -11.86 -3.75
N ILE A 139 1.17 -10.57 -4.08
CA ILE A 139 0.33 -10.01 -5.15
C ILE A 139 1.15 -9.07 -6.05
N ASP A 140 0.76 -9.01 -7.32
CA ASP A 140 1.34 -8.11 -8.32
C ASP A 140 0.30 -7.04 -8.68
N VAL A 141 0.47 -5.83 -8.18
CA VAL A 141 -0.43 -4.69 -8.42
C VAL A 141 -0.06 -4.03 -9.74
N MET A 142 -0.83 -4.28 -10.81
CA MET A 142 -0.49 -3.80 -12.15
C MET A 142 -0.73 -2.29 -12.25
N ILE A 143 0.31 -1.55 -12.66
CA ILE A 143 0.25 -0.09 -12.75
C ILE A 143 -0.14 0.32 -14.18
N PRO A 144 -1.22 1.11 -14.37
CA PRO A 144 -1.57 1.65 -15.69
C PRO A 144 -0.50 2.65 -16.16
N ASP A 145 -0.16 2.58 -17.45
CA ASP A 145 0.87 3.41 -18.10
C ASP A 145 2.14 3.56 -17.24
N PRO A 146 2.82 2.45 -16.89
CA PRO A 146 3.77 2.41 -15.77
C PRO A 146 5.10 3.12 -16.05
N SER A 147 5.36 3.49 -17.31
CA SER A 147 6.49 4.33 -17.71
C SER A 147 6.17 5.83 -17.69
N SER A 148 4.89 6.20 -17.59
CA SER A 148 4.47 7.60 -17.52
C SER A 148 4.78 8.22 -16.14
N PRO A 149 4.89 9.55 -16.03
CA PRO A 149 5.03 10.21 -14.74
C PRO A 149 3.90 9.88 -13.75
N ALA A 150 2.66 9.76 -14.25
CA ALA A 150 1.49 9.43 -13.44
C ALA A 150 1.54 7.98 -12.93
N GLY A 151 1.88 7.02 -13.79
CA GLY A 151 2.04 5.62 -13.40
C GLY A 151 3.18 5.44 -12.39
N ILE A 152 4.31 6.12 -12.59
CA ILE A 152 5.42 6.11 -11.63
C ILE A 152 4.98 6.69 -10.27
N ALA A 153 4.26 7.82 -10.28
CA ALA A 153 3.74 8.42 -9.06
C ALA A 153 2.74 7.49 -8.34
N LEU A 154 1.85 6.82 -9.07
CA LEU A 154 0.90 5.85 -8.53
C LEU A 154 1.63 4.65 -7.89
N GLY A 155 2.60 4.06 -8.59
CA GLY A 155 3.41 2.97 -8.03
C GLY A 155 4.16 3.40 -6.76
N ASN A 156 4.71 4.62 -6.73
CA ASN A 156 5.35 5.16 -5.53
C ASN A 156 4.36 5.34 -4.37
N GLN A 157 3.13 5.79 -4.65
CA GLN A 157 2.08 5.93 -3.64
C GLN A 157 1.66 4.58 -3.05
N ILE A 158 1.56 3.54 -3.89
CA ILE A 158 1.21 2.19 -3.44
C ILE A 158 2.31 1.60 -2.55
N VAL A 159 3.59 1.76 -2.91
CA VAL A 159 4.72 1.35 -2.06
C VAL A 159 4.69 2.09 -0.72
N ALA A 160 4.53 3.42 -0.75
CA ALA A 160 4.46 4.22 0.47
C ALA A 160 3.26 3.82 1.36
N PHE A 161 2.11 3.54 0.75
CA PHE A 161 0.93 3.05 1.44
C PHE A 161 1.17 1.68 2.11
N ALA A 162 1.78 0.74 1.39
CA ALA A 162 2.11 -0.58 1.93
C ALA A 162 3.05 -0.46 3.14
N LEU A 163 4.14 0.32 3.01
CA LEU A 163 5.11 0.54 4.10
C LEU A 163 4.47 1.24 5.30
N LYS A 164 3.63 2.26 5.09
CA LYS A 164 2.91 2.96 6.16
C LYS A 164 1.99 2.02 6.97
N ASN A 165 1.54 0.93 6.36
CA ASN A 165 0.66 -0.06 6.98
C ASN A 165 1.38 -1.40 7.22
N ALA A 166 2.72 -1.42 7.25
CA ALA A 166 3.50 -2.66 7.27
C ALA A 166 3.09 -3.61 8.40
N ASP A 167 2.95 -3.13 9.63
CA ASP A 167 2.56 -3.95 10.78
C ASP A 167 1.18 -4.59 10.59
N ARG A 168 0.22 -3.79 10.12
CA ARG A 168 -1.15 -4.25 9.90
C ARG A 168 -1.22 -5.32 8.82
N PHE A 169 -0.48 -5.10 7.73
CA PHE A 169 -0.39 -6.00 6.59
C PHE A 169 0.54 -7.18 6.83
N SER A 170 1.29 -7.20 7.94
CA SER A 170 2.38 -8.13 8.13
C SER A 170 3.27 -8.17 6.87
N LEU A 171 3.60 -6.97 6.38
CA LEU A 171 4.33 -6.78 5.14
C LEU A 171 5.77 -7.28 5.32
N GLN A 172 6.18 -8.17 4.44
CA GLN A 172 7.58 -8.60 4.34
C GLN A 172 8.35 -7.58 3.49
N ASP A 173 7.85 -7.32 2.28
CA ASP A 173 8.49 -6.40 1.34
C ASP A 173 7.55 -5.88 0.25
N ALA A 174 8.02 -4.85 -0.45
CA ALA A 174 7.50 -4.37 -1.70
C ALA A 174 8.63 -4.21 -2.73
N ILE A 175 8.37 -4.47 -4.00
CA ILE A 175 9.34 -4.24 -5.08
C ILE A 175 8.73 -3.33 -6.13
N TRP A 176 9.45 -2.25 -6.45
CA TRP A 176 9.05 -1.31 -7.49
C TRP A 176 10.28 -0.72 -8.17
N ARG A 177 10.33 -0.83 -9.51
CA ARG A 177 11.36 -0.27 -10.39
C ARG A 177 12.80 -0.56 -9.94
N GLY A 178 13.04 -1.82 -9.59
CA GLY A 178 14.35 -2.35 -9.21
C GLY A 178 14.80 -2.01 -7.79
N VAL A 179 13.91 -1.42 -6.99
CA VAL A 179 14.13 -1.13 -5.56
C VAL A 179 13.32 -2.11 -4.72
N TYR A 180 14.00 -2.74 -3.78
CA TYR A 180 13.44 -3.61 -2.76
C TYR A 180 13.18 -2.78 -1.51
N TYR A 181 11.92 -2.69 -1.09
CA TYR A 181 11.48 -1.92 0.06
C TYR A 181 11.08 -2.86 1.19
N THR A 182 11.65 -2.65 2.36
CA THR A 182 11.26 -3.35 3.59
C THR A 182 10.90 -2.33 4.67
N PRO A 183 10.26 -2.74 5.78
CA PRO A 183 10.11 -1.88 6.95
C PRO A 183 11.44 -1.36 7.51
N ALA A 184 12.57 -2.04 7.23
CA ALA A 184 13.91 -1.60 7.62
C ALA A 184 14.54 -0.56 6.64
N GLY A 185 13.92 -0.33 5.49
CA GLY A 185 14.35 0.66 4.50
C GLY A 185 14.51 0.09 3.08
N PRO A 186 14.78 0.98 2.10
CA PRO A 186 14.94 0.62 0.69
C PRO A 186 16.37 0.16 0.35
N GLN A 187 16.48 -0.79 -0.57
CA GLN A 187 17.73 -1.31 -1.13
C GLN A 187 17.62 -1.37 -2.66
N ARG A 188 18.56 -0.75 -3.38
CA ARG A 188 18.61 -0.84 -4.84
C ARG A 188 19.33 -2.12 -5.25
N GLY A 189 18.73 -2.92 -6.13
CA GLY A 189 19.32 -4.21 -6.52
C GLY A 189 18.99 -4.71 -7.92
N GLY A 190 18.29 -3.93 -8.75
CA GLY A 190 18.01 -4.34 -10.13
C GLY A 190 16.91 -5.41 -10.24
N TYR A 191 16.00 -5.47 -9.28
CA TYR A 191 14.93 -6.47 -9.19
C TYR A 191 13.86 -6.42 -10.30
N GLY A 192 13.97 -5.57 -11.31
CA GLY A 192 12.93 -5.43 -12.34
C GLY A 192 11.68 -4.70 -11.81
N HIS A 193 10.48 -5.25 -12.05
CA HIS A 193 9.21 -4.70 -11.57
C HIS A 193 8.94 -3.26 -12.05
N PHE A 194 8.99 -3.05 -13.37
CA PHE A 194 8.80 -1.72 -13.97
C PHE A 194 7.37 -1.46 -14.43
N ASP A 195 6.51 -2.47 -14.41
CA ASP A 195 5.11 -2.48 -14.85
C ASP A 195 4.09 -2.76 -13.73
N HIS A 196 4.54 -3.31 -12.60
CA HIS A 196 3.72 -3.57 -11.42
C HIS A 196 4.47 -3.37 -10.11
N VAL A 197 3.75 -3.10 -9.03
CA VAL A 197 4.27 -3.15 -7.66
C VAL A 197 4.04 -4.56 -7.10
N HIS A 198 5.10 -5.28 -6.79
CA HIS A 198 5.01 -6.57 -6.08
C HIS A 198 4.95 -6.33 -4.59
N LEU A 199 4.02 -7.00 -3.90
CA LEU A 199 3.84 -6.90 -2.45
C LEU A 199 3.84 -8.31 -1.84
N THR A 200 4.75 -8.54 -0.89
CA THR A 200 4.86 -9.81 -0.16
C THR A 200 4.45 -9.62 1.29
N THR A 201 3.63 -10.53 1.82
CA THR A 201 3.29 -10.60 3.24
C THR A 201 3.91 -11.84 3.89
N THR A 202 3.97 -11.85 5.22
CA THR A 202 4.36 -13.04 5.98
C THR A 202 3.21 -14.06 6.12
N GLY A 203 2.04 -13.82 5.52
CA GLY A 203 0.94 -14.79 5.42
C GLY A 203 -0.21 -14.58 6.40
N GLY A 204 -0.33 -15.41 7.43
CA GLY A 204 -1.49 -15.43 8.34
C GLY A 204 -2.47 -16.58 8.11
N GLY A 205 -2.06 -17.57 7.32
CA GLY A 205 -2.84 -18.77 7.04
C GLY A 205 -3.85 -18.59 5.92
N TYR A 206 -4.44 -19.70 5.49
CA TYR A 206 -5.52 -19.69 4.50
C TYR A 206 -6.86 -19.34 5.17
N PRO A 207 -7.71 -18.54 4.51
CA PRO A 207 -9.04 -18.23 5.02
C PRO A 207 -9.86 -19.49 5.29
N THR A 208 -10.65 -19.45 6.35
CA THR A 208 -11.62 -20.48 6.75
C THR A 208 -13.06 -20.10 6.38
N GLY A 209 -13.28 -18.88 5.90
CA GLY A 209 -14.57 -18.37 5.42
C GLY A 209 -15.29 -17.42 6.39
N GLY A 210 -14.76 -17.24 7.60
CA GLY A 210 -15.31 -16.32 8.61
C GLY A 210 -14.60 -14.97 8.70
N GLU A 211 -13.56 -14.75 7.89
CA GLU A 211 -12.72 -13.57 7.96
C GLU A 211 -13.45 -12.31 7.49
N VAL A 212 -13.34 -11.24 8.29
CA VAL A 212 -13.79 -9.90 7.91
C VAL A 212 -12.58 -8.99 7.84
N TYR A 213 -12.41 -8.35 6.68
CA TYR A 213 -11.29 -7.47 6.41
C TYR A 213 -11.72 -6.03 6.68
N TYR A 214 -10.99 -5.32 7.54
CA TYR A 214 -11.29 -3.93 7.88
C TYR A 214 -10.26 -2.98 7.30
N ARG A 215 -10.68 -1.75 6.98
CA ARG A 215 -9.86 -0.65 6.43
C ARG A 215 -9.02 0.07 7.48
#